data_AF-A0A7V7CVS6-F1
#
_entry.id   AF-A0A7V7CVS6-F1
#
_cell.length_a   1.000
_cell.length_b   1.000
_cell.length_c   1.000
_cell.angle_alpha   90.00
_cell.angle_beta   90.00
_cell.angle_gamma   90.00
#
_symmetry.space_group_name_H-M   'P 1'
#
loop_
_entity.id
_entity.type
_entity.pdbx_description
1 polymer ?
#
loop_
_entity_poly.entity_id
_entity_poly.type
_entity_poly.pdbx_seq_one_letter_code
_entity_poly.pdbx_strand_id
1 'polypeptide(L)'
;MSITLASKLEERALPKKAMAIQPALVEFGHAIIDHQHQNIFSLGAEIEALSRRNRRSKQLIRHLYEYWCIIGDHFTTEEVLLLELPKTRYEQQISSHIVMHNDILMLINQAISHLEDGLDLVDIRQIILYAFNGFRYNTALYDAQLAFALRDEKII
;
A
#
# COMPACT_ATOMS: atom_id res chain seq x y z
N MET A 1 -21.24 -0.34 23.84
CA MET A 1 -20.84 0.71 22.88
C MET A 1 -20.03 0.05 21.78
N SER A 2 -20.58 -0.10 20.57
CA SER A 2 -19.84 -0.67 19.44
C SER A 2 -18.95 0.40 18.83
N ILE A 3 -17.64 0.28 19.03
CA ILE A 3 -16.63 1.09 18.36
C ILE A 3 -16.68 0.70 16.87
N THR A 4 -16.97 1.68 16.00
CA THR A 4 -17.05 1.44 14.55
C THR A 4 -15.67 1.13 13.99
N LEU A 5 -15.60 0.34 12.92
CA LEU A 5 -14.34 0.03 12.25
C LEU A 5 -13.62 1.31 11.77
N ALA A 6 -14.40 2.30 11.33
CA ALA A 6 -13.92 3.64 11.01
C ALA A 6 -13.16 4.31 12.17
N SER A 7 -13.68 4.22 13.40
CA SER A 7 -12.98 4.79 14.57
C SER A 7 -11.68 4.07 14.95
N LYS A 8 -11.55 2.75 14.69
CA LYS A 8 -10.29 2.03 14.90
C LYS A 8 -9.24 2.33 13.82
N LEU A 9 -9.69 2.62 12.60
CA LEU A 9 -8.83 3.04 11.49
C LEU A 9 -8.35 4.49 11.64
N GLU A 10 -9.17 5.36 12.23
CA GLU A 10 -8.75 6.74 12.60
C GLU A 10 -7.70 6.76 13.72
N GLU A 11 -7.71 5.81 14.66
CA GLU A 11 -6.66 5.71 15.69
C GLU A 11 -5.31 5.22 15.13
N ARG A 12 -5.32 4.47 14.03
CA ARG A 12 -4.10 4.01 13.31
C ARG A 12 -3.67 4.96 12.21
N ALA A 13 -4.10 6.23 12.28
CA ALA A 13 -4.06 7.19 11.19
C ALA A 13 -2.75 7.20 10.38
N LEU A 14 -2.84 6.69 9.16
CA LEU A 14 -2.16 7.33 8.04
C LEU A 14 -2.50 8.83 8.10
N PRO A 15 -1.50 9.72 8.10
CA PRO A 15 -1.75 11.14 8.35
C PRO A 15 -2.83 11.64 7.38
N LYS A 16 -3.88 12.31 7.89
CA LYS A 16 -5.02 12.82 7.09
C LYS A 16 -4.58 13.67 5.88
N LYS A 17 -3.34 14.21 5.88
CA LYS A 17 -2.69 14.88 4.75
C LYS A 17 -2.35 13.97 3.56
N ALA A 18 -2.13 12.67 3.75
CA ALA A 18 -1.83 11.70 2.70
C ALA A 18 -3.02 11.45 1.76
N MET A 19 -4.25 11.65 2.25
CA MET A 19 -5.48 11.40 1.49
C MET A 19 -5.78 12.44 0.39
N ALA A 20 -5.06 13.57 0.37
CA ALA A 20 -5.27 14.68 -0.58
C ALA A 20 -4.22 14.74 -1.70
N ILE A 21 -3.22 13.86 -1.67
CA ILE A 21 -2.13 13.84 -2.64
C ILE A 21 -2.49 12.76 -3.67
N GLN A 22 -2.75 13.17 -4.92
CA GLN A 22 -2.44 12.30 -6.05
C GLN A 22 -0.93 12.48 -6.25
N PRO A 23 -0.07 11.55 -5.80
CA PRO A 23 1.33 11.66 -6.17
C PRO A 23 1.32 11.44 -7.68
N ALA A 24 1.92 12.37 -8.44
CA ALA A 24 2.44 11.98 -9.73
C ALA A 24 3.28 10.73 -9.50
N LEU A 25 3.16 9.72 -10.38
CA LEU A 25 3.93 8.48 -10.27
C LEU A 25 5.40 8.88 -10.04
N VAL A 26 5.92 8.62 -8.85
CA VAL A 26 7.31 8.94 -8.54
C VAL A 26 8.12 7.84 -9.20
N GLU A 27 8.94 8.21 -10.18
CA GLU A 27 9.92 7.27 -10.72
C GLU A 27 10.95 6.99 -9.62
N PHE A 28 11.01 5.73 -9.19
CA PHE A 28 12.07 5.23 -8.32
C PHE A 28 13.42 5.29 -9.07
N GLY A 29 13.36 5.03 -10.38
CA GLY A 29 14.51 4.94 -11.26
C GLY A 29 15.22 3.58 -11.17
N HIS A 30 14.47 2.55 -10.78
CA HIS A 30 14.87 1.15 -10.87
C HIS A 30 13.79 0.42 -11.65
N ALA A 31 14.12 -0.05 -12.86
CA ALA A 31 13.14 -0.49 -13.86
C ALA A 31 12.14 -1.54 -13.35
N ILE A 32 12.59 -2.45 -12.47
CA ILE A 32 11.72 -3.47 -11.86
C ILE A 32 10.71 -2.83 -10.89
N ILE A 33 11.15 -1.90 -10.04
CA ILE A 33 10.27 -1.23 -9.07
C ILE A 33 9.28 -0.32 -9.80
N ASP A 34 9.75 0.44 -10.79
CA ASP A 34 8.89 1.30 -11.60
C ASP A 34 7.81 0.50 -12.34
N HIS A 35 8.17 -0.68 -12.86
CA HIS A 35 7.19 -1.58 -13.48
C HIS A 35 6.18 -2.14 -12.46
N GLN A 36 6.64 -2.53 -11.26
CA GLN A 36 5.76 -2.97 -10.18
C GLN A 36 4.78 -1.87 -9.76
N HIS A 37 5.23 -0.62 -9.61
CA HIS A 37 4.36 0.53 -9.32
C HIS A 37 3.25 0.68 -10.36
N GLN A 38 3.59 0.63 -11.66
CA GLN A 38 2.60 0.73 -12.74
C GLN A 38 1.54 -0.36 -12.64
N ASN A 39 1.94 -1.61 -12.40
CA ASN A 39 1.03 -2.74 -12.27
C ASN A 39 0.10 -2.55 -11.04
N ILE A 40 0.65 -2.16 -9.90
CA ILE A 40 -0.12 -1.91 -8.66
C ILE A 40 -1.12 -0.78 -8.89
N PHE A 41 -0.70 0.35 -9.44
CA PHE A 41 -1.61 1.48 -9.69
C PHE A 41 -2.71 1.13 -10.69
N SER A 42 -2.40 0.37 -11.74
CA SER A 42 -3.39 -0.09 -12.72
C SER A 42 -4.46 -0.96 -12.06
N LEU A 43 -4.06 -2.01 -11.32
CA LEU A 43 -4.99 -2.91 -10.65
C LEU A 43 -5.79 -2.21 -9.54
N GLY A 44 -5.15 -1.29 -8.81
CA GLY A 44 -5.83 -0.45 -7.81
C GLY A 44 -6.96 0.39 -8.41
N ALA A 45 -6.76 0.96 -9.59
CA ALA A 45 -7.79 1.70 -10.31
C ALA A 45 -8.98 0.82 -10.71
N GLU A 46 -8.73 -0.42 -11.13
CA GLU A 46 -9.78 -1.39 -11.45
C GLU A 46 -10.61 -1.77 -10.22
N ILE A 47 -9.95 -2.03 -9.08
CA ILE A 47 -10.62 -2.32 -7.82
C ILE A 47 -11.46 -1.14 -7.35
N GLU A 48 -10.96 0.09 -7.47
CA GLU A 48 -11.71 1.29 -7.11
C GLU A 48 -12.96 1.44 -8.00
N ALA A 49 -12.83 1.18 -9.30
CA ALA A 49 -13.96 1.20 -10.23
C ALA A 49 -15.00 0.11 -9.90
N LEU A 50 -14.55 -1.10 -9.53
CA LEU A 50 -15.42 -2.20 -9.12
C LEU A 50 -16.14 -1.91 -7.80
N SER A 51 -15.46 -1.35 -6.82
CA SER A 51 -16.03 -1.05 -5.49
C SER A 51 -17.12 0.02 -5.55
N ARG A 52 -17.02 0.99 -6.47
CA ARG A 52 -18.04 2.02 -6.70
C ARG A 52 -19.37 1.49 -7.23
N ARG A 53 -19.38 0.32 -7.88
CA ARG A 53 -20.61 -0.28 -8.44
C ARG A 53 -21.52 -0.88 -7.34
N ASN A 54 -21.13 -0.77 -6.07
CA ASN A 54 -21.86 -1.22 -4.88
C ASN A 54 -22.39 -2.65 -4.98
N ARG A 55 -21.62 -3.53 -5.62
CA ARG A 55 -21.91 -4.96 -5.74
C ARG A 55 -20.75 -5.76 -5.18
N ARG A 56 -21.01 -6.50 -4.11
CA ARG A 56 -20.14 -7.57 -3.66
C ARG A 56 -20.08 -8.57 -4.81
N SER A 57 -18.90 -8.73 -5.39
CA SER A 57 -18.71 -9.62 -6.53
C SER A 57 -17.50 -10.51 -6.27
N LYS A 58 -17.58 -11.74 -6.74
CA LYS A 58 -16.42 -12.65 -6.80
C LYS A 58 -15.24 -12.00 -7.54
N GLN A 59 -15.55 -11.12 -8.49
CA GLN A 59 -14.56 -10.33 -9.21
C GLN A 59 -13.80 -9.37 -8.28
N LEU A 60 -14.50 -8.59 -7.46
CA LEU A 60 -13.85 -7.67 -6.51
C LEU A 60 -12.94 -8.41 -5.53
N ILE A 61 -13.41 -9.52 -4.97
CA ILE A 61 -12.61 -10.36 -4.05
C ILE A 61 -11.36 -10.87 -4.77
N ARG A 62 -11.52 -11.41 -5.98
CA ARG A 62 -10.38 -11.88 -6.78
C ARG A 62 -9.35 -10.78 -7.04
N HIS A 63 -9.79 -9.57 -7.43
CA HIS A 63 -8.85 -8.48 -7.71
C HIS A 63 -8.14 -8.01 -6.44
N LEU A 64 -8.82 -8.02 -5.28
CA LEU A 64 -8.18 -7.69 -4.01
C LEU A 64 -7.14 -8.73 -3.59
N TYR A 65 -7.39 -10.03 -3.80
CA TYR A 65 -6.37 -11.06 -3.60
C TYR A 65 -5.17 -10.87 -4.54
N GLU A 66 -5.42 -10.61 -5.82
CA GLU A 66 -4.36 -10.36 -6.79
C GLU A 66 -3.53 -9.12 -6.42
N TYR A 67 -4.20 -8.07 -5.97
CA TYR A 67 -3.57 -6.84 -5.49
C TYR A 67 -2.73 -7.07 -4.23
N TRP A 68 -3.23 -7.86 -3.29
CA TRP A 68 -2.48 -8.27 -2.10
C TRP A 68 -1.20 -9.00 -2.46
N CYS A 69 -1.26 -9.96 -3.40
CA CYS A 69 -0.07 -10.69 -3.86
C CYS A 69 0.95 -9.77 -4.53
N ILE A 70 0.53 -8.95 -5.49
CA ILE A 70 1.45 -8.08 -6.25
C ILE A 70 2.12 -7.05 -5.33
N ILE A 71 1.38 -6.49 -4.37
CA ILE A 71 1.97 -5.58 -3.38
C ILE A 71 2.97 -6.32 -2.48
N GLY A 72 2.64 -7.54 -2.03
CA GLY A 72 3.54 -8.35 -1.23
C GLY A 72 4.86 -8.64 -1.96
N ASP A 73 4.79 -8.98 -3.25
CA ASP A 73 5.98 -9.22 -4.08
C ASP A 73 6.82 -7.94 -4.27
N HIS A 74 6.16 -6.80 -4.49
CA HIS A 74 6.82 -5.51 -4.59
C HIS A 74 7.54 -5.12 -3.30
N PHE A 75 6.86 -5.19 -2.15
CA PHE A 75 7.47 -4.93 -0.84
C PHE A 75 8.64 -5.85 -0.55
N THR A 76 8.54 -7.13 -0.91
CA THR A 76 9.65 -8.08 -0.79
C THR A 76 10.85 -7.64 -1.65
N THR A 77 10.60 -7.12 -2.85
CA THR A 77 11.64 -6.63 -3.75
C THR A 77 12.36 -5.42 -3.16
N GLU A 78 11.64 -4.46 -2.61
CA GLU A 78 12.22 -3.29 -1.94
C GLU A 78 12.96 -3.65 -0.65
N GLU A 79 12.41 -4.58 0.13
CA GLU A 79 13.04 -5.05 1.36
C GLU A 79 14.38 -5.75 1.10
N VAL A 80 14.52 -6.46 -0.02
CA VAL A 80 15.82 -6.97 -0.46
C VAL A 80 16.80 -5.82 -0.72
N LEU A 81 16.37 -4.73 -1.36
CA LEU A 81 17.22 -3.55 -1.59
C LEU A 81 17.57 -2.84 -0.27
N LEU A 82 16.64 -2.79 0.69
CA LEU A 82 16.86 -2.20 2.01
C LEU A 82 17.96 -2.96 2.80
N LEU A 83 18.15 -4.26 2.57
CA LEU A 83 19.21 -5.05 3.21
C LEU A 83 20.61 -4.66 2.73
N GLU A 84 20.74 -4.07 1.54
CA GLU A 84 22.01 -3.59 1.00
C GLU A 84 22.46 -2.25 1.61
N LEU A 85 21.55 -1.54 2.30
CA LEU A 85 21.88 -0.27 2.94
C LEU A 85 22.63 -0.45 4.27
N PRO A 86 23.59 0.44 4.59
CA PRO A 86 24.29 0.40 5.87
C PRO A 86 23.34 0.75 7.03
N LYS A 87 23.00 -0.26 7.84
CA LYS A 87 22.06 -0.12 8.97
C LYS A 87 22.45 0.97 9.97
N THR A 88 23.74 1.18 10.21
CA THR A 88 24.24 2.23 11.12
C THR A 88 23.80 3.64 10.72
N ARG A 89 23.41 3.85 9.46
CA ARG A 89 22.97 5.14 8.91
C ARG A 89 21.47 5.19 8.63
N TYR A 90 20.87 4.08 8.19
CA TYR A 90 19.49 4.05 7.67
C TYR A 90 18.50 3.21 8.48
N GLU A 91 18.87 2.72 9.67
CA GLU A 91 18.03 1.81 10.48
C GLU A 91 16.60 2.32 10.70
N GLN A 92 16.43 3.60 11.03
CA GLN A 92 15.11 4.17 11.29
C GLN A 92 14.26 4.22 10.02
N GLN A 93 14.85 4.60 8.88
CA GLN A 93 14.15 4.65 7.59
C GLN A 93 13.73 3.24 7.16
N ILE A 94 14.64 2.27 7.26
CA ILE A 94 14.37 0.85 6.95
C ILE A 94 13.22 0.34 7.82
N SER A 95 13.30 0.53 9.14
CA SER A 95 12.26 0.05 10.06
C SER A 95 10.89 0.69 9.79
N SER A 96 10.85 2.01 9.56
CA SER A 96 9.60 2.72 9.29
C SER A 96 8.98 2.28 7.97
N HIS A 97 9.80 2.00 6.95
CA HIS A 97 9.34 1.51 5.65
C HIS A 97 8.69 0.12 5.78
N ILE A 98 9.34 -0.81 6.48
CA ILE A 98 8.80 -2.16 6.72
C ILE A 98 7.49 -2.13 7.53
N VAL A 99 7.37 -1.24 8.52
CA VAL A 99 6.11 -1.09 9.27
C VAL A 99 4.98 -0.66 8.33
N MET A 100 5.25 0.30 7.45
CA MET A 100 4.27 0.78 6.46
C MET A 100 3.80 -0.33 5.52
N HIS A 101 4.72 -1.18 5.05
CA HIS A 101 4.38 -2.35 4.22
C HIS A 101 3.39 -3.29 4.91
N ASN A 102 3.69 -3.65 6.16
CA ASN A 102 2.86 -4.54 6.96
C ASN A 102 1.46 -3.96 7.21
N ASP A 103 1.37 -2.65 7.49
CA ASP A 103 0.10 -1.98 7.70
C ASP A 103 -0.78 -2.00 6.44
N ILE A 104 -0.20 -1.76 5.27
CA ILE A 104 -0.91 -1.81 3.99
C ILE A 104 -1.42 -3.23 3.70
N LEU A 105 -0.56 -4.25 3.82
CA LEU A 105 -0.94 -5.65 3.60
C LEU A 105 -2.05 -6.11 4.55
N MET A 106 -1.97 -5.70 5.82
CA MET A 106 -2.99 -6.00 6.82
C MET A 106 -4.34 -5.38 6.44
N LEU A 107 -4.37 -4.12 5.98
CA LEU A 107 -5.61 -3.46 5.56
C LEU A 107 -6.26 -4.17 4.37
N ILE A 108 -5.46 -4.56 3.38
CA ILE A 108 -5.98 -5.29 2.20
C ILE A 108 -6.54 -6.65 2.64
N ASN A 109 -5.81 -7.38 3.48
CA ASN A 109 -6.28 -8.67 4.01
C ASN A 109 -7.59 -8.53 4.82
N GLN A 110 -7.71 -7.49 5.64
CA GLN A 110 -8.95 -7.18 6.36
C GLN A 110 -10.12 -6.90 5.40
N ALA A 111 -9.89 -6.16 4.32
CA ALA A 111 -10.92 -5.91 3.31
C ALA A 111 -11.38 -7.21 2.62
N ILE A 112 -10.44 -8.11 2.32
CA ILE A 112 -10.74 -9.44 1.75
C ILE A 112 -11.59 -10.25 2.72
N SER A 113 -11.17 -10.41 3.98
CA SER A 113 -11.92 -11.20 4.97
C SER A 113 -13.32 -10.65 5.20
N HIS A 114 -13.46 -9.32 5.33
CA HIS A 114 -14.78 -8.69 5.48
C HIS A 114 -15.67 -8.90 4.25
N LEU A 115 -15.09 -8.91 3.05
CA LEU A 115 -15.82 -9.27 1.83
C LEU A 115 -16.16 -10.75 1.76
N GLU A 116 -15.46 -11.65 2.42
CA GLU A 116 -15.78 -13.08 2.47
C GLU A 116 -16.87 -13.37 3.51
N ASP A 117 -16.83 -12.67 4.64
CA ASP A 117 -17.81 -12.76 5.73
C ASP A 117 -19.15 -12.08 5.38
N GLY A 118 -19.16 -11.22 4.36
CA GLY A 118 -20.37 -10.56 3.88
C GLY A 118 -20.80 -9.33 4.65
N LEU A 119 -19.82 -8.61 5.21
CA LEU A 119 -20.04 -7.31 5.82
C LEU A 119 -20.38 -6.23 4.76
N ASP A 120 -20.85 -5.08 5.26
CA ASP A 120 -21.30 -3.96 4.42
C ASP A 120 -20.14 -3.41 3.56
N LEU A 121 -20.43 -3.21 2.27
CA LEU A 121 -19.49 -2.67 1.29
C LEU A 121 -19.07 -1.23 1.59
N VAL A 122 -19.89 -0.46 2.32
CA VAL A 122 -19.55 0.93 2.67
C VAL A 122 -18.31 0.96 3.57
N ASP A 123 -18.28 0.13 4.62
CA ASP A 123 -17.15 0.04 5.54
C ASP A 123 -15.92 -0.55 4.85
N ILE A 124 -16.11 -1.57 4.02
CA ILE A 124 -15.04 -2.22 3.26
C ILE A 124 -14.40 -1.24 2.26
N ARG A 125 -15.20 -0.43 1.58
CA ARG A 125 -14.68 0.58 0.64
C ARG A 125 -13.76 1.56 1.34
N GLN A 126 -14.08 1.94 2.58
CA GLN A 126 -13.21 2.82 3.36
C GLN A 126 -11.86 2.16 3.65
N ILE A 127 -11.83 0.87 3.99
CA ILE A 127 -10.57 0.11 4.18
C ILE A 127 -9.75 0.07 2.89
N ILE A 128 -10.39 -0.25 1.76
CA ILE A 128 -9.73 -0.29 0.44
C ILE A 128 -9.10 1.06 0.12
N LEU A 129 -9.84 2.16 0.34
CA LEU A 129 -9.32 3.50 0.12
C LEU A 129 -8.14 3.84 1.05
N TYR A 130 -8.18 3.39 2.31
CA TYR A 130 -7.05 3.56 3.22
C TYR A 130 -5.82 2.78 2.74
N ALA A 131 -5.97 1.55 2.30
CA ALA A 131 -4.87 0.76 1.75
C ALA A 131 -4.24 1.42 0.50
N PHE A 132 -5.06 1.93 -0.42
CA PHE A 132 -4.58 2.57 -1.65
C PHE A 132 -3.87 3.89 -1.36
N ASN A 133 -4.41 4.71 -0.45
CA ASN A 133 -3.76 5.95 -0.05
C ASN A 133 -2.50 5.67 0.78
N GLY A 134 -2.46 4.59 1.54
CA GLY A 134 -1.25 4.09 2.19
C GLY A 134 -0.17 3.78 1.17
N PHE A 135 -0.47 2.98 0.15
CA PHE A 135 0.49 2.67 -0.91
C PHE A 135 0.97 3.93 -1.65
N ARG A 136 0.06 4.86 -2.00
CA ARG A 136 0.43 6.17 -2.58
C ARG A 136 1.36 6.97 -1.67
N TYR A 137 1.12 6.95 -0.36
CA TYR A 137 2.00 7.61 0.60
C TYR A 137 3.36 6.94 0.70
N ASN A 138 3.42 5.60 0.64
CA ASN A 138 4.66 4.83 0.57
C ASN A 138 5.51 5.33 -0.61
N THR A 139 4.95 5.26 -1.81
CA THR A 139 5.62 5.71 -3.04
C THR A 139 6.09 7.16 -3.01
N ALA A 140 5.30 8.05 -2.41
CA ALA A 140 5.65 9.47 -2.35
C ALA A 140 6.76 9.80 -1.34
N LEU A 141 6.90 9.00 -0.27
CA LEU A 141 7.78 9.32 0.85
C LEU A 141 8.88 8.28 1.04
N TYR A 142 8.50 7.04 1.32
CA TYR A 142 9.45 6.01 1.71
C TYR A 142 10.23 5.49 0.51
N ASP A 143 9.58 5.23 -0.62
CA ASP A 143 10.25 4.79 -1.85
C ASP A 143 11.17 5.90 -2.38
N ALA A 144 10.75 7.16 -2.29
CA ALA A 144 11.60 8.30 -2.66
C ALA A 144 12.85 8.41 -1.76
N GLN A 145 12.70 8.18 -0.46
CA GLN A 145 13.83 8.14 0.48
C GLN A 145 14.74 6.94 0.22
N LEU A 146 14.16 5.78 -0.08
CA LEU A 146 14.89 4.56 -0.42
C LEU A 146 15.71 4.76 -1.71
N ALA A 147 15.07 5.25 -2.77
CA ALA A 147 15.74 5.55 -4.04
C ALA A 147 16.89 6.54 -3.86
N PHE A 148 16.71 7.58 -3.03
CA PHE A 148 17.79 8.50 -2.68
C PHE A 148 18.94 7.79 -1.96
N ALA A 149 18.65 6.98 -0.93
CA ALA A 149 19.66 6.26 -0.16
C ALA A 149 20.43 5.26 -1.02
N LEU A 150 19.75 4.50 -1.88
CA LEU A 150 20.39 3.54 -2.78
C LEU A 150 21.32 4.22 -3.78
N ARG A 151 20.96 5.41 -4.30
CA ARG A 151 21.85 6.20 -5.17
C ARG A 151 23.05 6.78 -4.43
N ASP A 152 22.84 7.27 -3.20
CA ASP A 152 23.93 7.81 -2.35
C ASP A 152 24.98 6.73 -2.06
N GLU A 153 24.52 5.50 -1.79
CA GLU A 153 25.37 4.33 -1.58
C GLU A 153 25.82 3.64 -2.90
N LYS A 154 25.42 4.17 -4.07
CA LYS A 154 25.75 3.66 -5.42
C LYS A 154 25.34 2.20 -5.66
N ILE A 155 24.23 1.79 -5.06
CA ILE A 155 23.62 0.48 -5.25
C ILE A 155 22.78 0.46 -6.55
N ILE A 156 22.13 1.58 -6.87
CA ILE A 156 21.37 1.81 -8.11
C ILE A 156 21.81 3.09 -8.83
#